data_AF-A0A539DK20-F1
#
_entry.id   AF-A0A539DK20-F1
#
_cell.length_a   1.000
_cell.length_b   1.000
_cell.length_c   1.000
_cell.angle_alpha   90.00
_cell.angle_beta   90.00
_cell.angle_gamma   90.00
#
_symmetry.space_group_name_H-M   'P 1'
#
loop_
_entity.id
_entity.type
_entity.pdbx_description
1 polymer ?
#
loop_
_entity_poly.entity_id
_entity_poly.type
_entity_poly.pdbx_seq_one_letter_code
_entity_poly.pdbx_strand_id
1 'polypeptide(L)'
;ILLTDGVETCNPITTSPDYPVNVADRLFRTNRIPVHVIGLAISSSRALLNQIATAGGTDAGAPGGDTAFFADDPVTLADGLADIVRDSLLIEVCNALDDDCDTLIDEGIVKFCNRPAGTPTATLCTDPGETVCDGMDDNCNGLTDEGLLNACGVCGVVPTEVCDGLDNDCDGAIDDGGVCMMCRPESEICDGVDNDCDMAIDEMLSRACGVTLGECRAGTQTCTAGRWGMCSDTGPSMEICDGLDNDCDGIADNLTRPCGTDVGECAMGTERCLGAGPTWAGVCDGSVGPRTEVCDGLDNDCDGRTDESVAGVGTPCGTSEGECMPGVTACVAGR
;
A
#
# COMPACT_ATOMS: atom_id res chain seq x y z
N ILE A 1 58.61 49.11 21.97
CA ILE A 1 58.91 49.71 20.65
C ILE A 1 59.98 50.78 20.84
N LEU A 2 61.08 50.71 20.10
CA LEU A 2 62.19 51.67 20.09
C LEU A 2 62.13 52.48 18.80
N LEU A 3 61.96 53.80 18.88
CA LEU A 3 62.05 54.72 17.73
C LEU A 3 63.38 55.47 17.81
N THR A 4 64.23 55.37 16.80
CA THR A 4 65.57 55.97 16.81
C THR A 4 66.16 56.08 15.41
N ASP A 5 67.10 57.01 15.21
CA ASP A 5 68.00 57.06 14.05
C ASP A 5 69.29 56.24 14.30
N GLY A 6 69.48 55.65 15.47
CA GLY A 6 70.61 54.76 15.78
C GLY A 6 72.00 55.40 15.68
N VAL A 7 72.13 56.74 15.66
CA VAL A 7 73.43 57.43 15.59
C VAL A 7 73.97 57.74 16.99
N GLU A 8 73.12 58.15 17.92
CA GLU A 8 73.53 58.52 19.28
C GLU A 8 73.14 57.46 20.33
N THR A 9 74.13 56.71 20.83
CA THR A 9 73.99 55.96 22.09
C THR A 9 74.89 56.59 23.16
N CYS A 10 74.33 57.44 24.01
CA CYS A 10 75.06 57.99 25.15
C CYS A 10 75.11 56.94 26.27
N ASN A 11 76.21 56.20 26.41
CA ASN A 11 76.44 55.34 27.57
C ASN A 11 77.71 55.77 28.33
N PRO A 12 77.62 56.13 29.62
CA PRO A 12 78.79 56.45 30.44
C PRO A 12 79.60 55.22 30.89
N ILE A 13 79.14 53.98 30.64
CA ILE A 13 79.74 52.75 31.17
C ILE A 13 79.98 51.72 30.04
N THR A 14 81.26 51.61 29.67
CA THR A 14 81.96 50.59 28.84
C THR A 14 82.13 50.81 27.32
N THR A 15 83.32 50.42 26.88
CA THR A 15 83.93 50.44 25.54
C THR A 15 83.38 49.36 24.60
N SER A 16 82.10 49.01 24.67
CA SER A 16 81.49 48.00 23.78
C SER A 16 80.49 48.67 22.82
N PRO A 17 80.76 48.65 21.50
CA PRO A 17 79.83 49.19 20.49
C PRO A 17 78.49 48.43 20.41
N ASP A 18 78.36 47.26 21.05
CA ASP A 18 77.17 46.39 20.99
C ASP A 18 76.23 46.53 22.21
N TYR A 19 76.38 47.59 23.01
CA TYR A 19 75.56 47.80 24.20
C TYR A 19 74.03 47.75 23.96
N PRO A 20 73.45 48.42 22.93
CA PRO A 20 72.00 48.38 22.72
C PRO A 20 71.51 46.98 22.32
N VAL A 21 72.32 46.21 21.58
CA VAL A 21 72.01 44.82 21.21
C VAL A 21 71.94 43.93 22.44
N ASN A 22 72.92 44.04 23.35
CA ASN A 22 72.95 43.27 24.59
C ASN A 22 71.79 43.61 25.53
N VAL A 23 71.34 44.86 25.54
CA VAL A 23 70.17 45.28 26.34
C VAL A 23 68.90 44.68 25.74
N ALA A 24 68.74 44.72 24.42
CA ALA A 24 67.60 44.10 23.74
C ALA A 24 67.54 42.59 23.95
N ASP A 25 68.68 41.88 23.85
CA ASP A 25 68.78 40.44 24.14
C ASP A 25 68.33 40.12 25.57
N ARG A 26 68.75 40.93 26.54
CA ARG A 26 68.36 40.75 27.95
C ARG A 26 66.86 40.96 28.15
N LEU A 27 66.30 42.03 27.58
CA LEU A 27 64.86 42.32 27.67
C LEU A 27 64.05 41.15 27.11
N PHE A 28 64.45 40.60 25.97
CA PHE A 28 63.75 39.48 25.36
C PHE A 28 63.95 38.17 26.13
N ARG A 29 65.20 37.73 26.33
CA ARG A 29 65.49 36.41 26.92
C ARG A 29 65.18 36.31 28.40
N THR A 30 65.41 37.37 29.15
CA THR A 30 65.26 37.37 30.63
C THR A 30 63.87 37.84 31.04
N ASN A 31 63.37 38.91 30.44
CA ASN A 31 62.12 39.54 30.86
C ASN A 31 60.93 39.18 29.97
N ARG A 32 61.14 38.44 28.86
CA ARG A 32 60.10 38.11 27.88
C ARG A 32 59.44 39.35 27.27
N ILE A 33 60.19 40.43 27.15
CA ILE A 33 59.74 41.69 26.55
C ILE A 33 60.31 41.79 25.13
N PRO A 34 59.49 41.63 24.07
CA PRO A 34 59.96 41.81 22.70
C PRO A 34 60.33 43.27 22.44
N VAL A 35 61.40 43.49 21.65
CA VAL A 35 61.92 44.83 21.34
C VAL A 35 61.82 45.11 19.85
N HIS A 36 60.65 45.63 19.43
CA HIS A 36 60.47 46.15 18.07
C HIS A 36 61.25 47.44 17.86
N VAL A 37 61.92 47.57 16.72
CA VAL A 37 62.75 48.74 16.36
C VAL A 37 62.20 49.42 15.11
N ILE A 38 62.03 50.74 15.18
CA ILE A 38 61.68 51.61 14.06
C ILE A 38 62.83 52.62 13.86
N GLY A 39 63.54 52.46 12.75
CA GLY A 39 64.61 53.33 12.29
C GLY A 39 64.07 54.56 11.56
N LEU A 40 64.39 55.77 12.05
CA LEU A 40 64.01 57.03 11.39
C LEU A 40 65.15 57.55 10.50
N ALA A 41 64.85 57.74 9.21
CA ALA A 41 65.60 58.61 8.29
C ALA A 41 67.14 58.45 8.25
N ILE A 42 67.69 57.23 8.17
CA ILE A 42 69.15 57.04 8.09
C ILE A 42 69.60 55.73 7.39
N SER A 43 70.69 55.84 6.64
CA SER A 43 71.35 54.76 5.89
C SER A 43 72.59 54.16 6.58
N SER A 44 73.18 54.83 7.57
CA SER A 44 74.45 54.40 8.19
C SER A 44 74.32 53.41 9.35
N SER A 45 73.16 53.37 10.04
CA SER A 45 72.96 52.51 11.22
C SER A 45 71.99 51.34 10.99
N ARG A 46 71.61 51.07 9.73
CA ARG A 46 70.65 50.00 9.35
C ARG A 46 71.03 48.64 9.93
N ALA A 47 72.31 48.28 9.84
CA ALA A 47 72.82 46.99 10.35
C ALA A 47 72.69 46.87 11.88
N LEU A 48 73.00 47.93 12.63
CA LEU A 48 72.89 47.93 14.09
C LEU A 48 71.42 47.83 14.53
N LEU A 49 70.51 48.56 13.87
CA LEU A 49 69.09 48.52 14.19
C LEU A 49 68.47 47.15 13.94
N ASN A 50 68.85 46.48 12.86
CA ASN A 50 68.48 45.08 12.62
C ASN A 50 69.02 44.15 13.71
N GLN A 51 70.29 44.31 14.13
CA GLN A 51 70.85 43.50 15.21
C GLN A 51 70.09 43.69 16.53
N ILE A 52 69.68 44.92 16.85
CA ILE A 52 68.87 45.22 18.05
C ILE A 52 67.51 44.52 17.95
N ALA A 53 66.81 44.62 16.82
CA ALA A 53 65.50 43.97 16.63
C ALA A 53 65.61 42.44 16.75
N THR A 54 66.62 41.84 16.12
CA THR A 54 66.87 40.40 16.17
C THR A 54 67.23 39.93 17.58
N ALA A 55 68.09 40.65 18.30
CA ALA A 55 68.40 40.37 19.70
C ALA A 55 67.15 40.52 20.59
N GLY A 56 66.32 41.52 20.28
CA GLY A 56 65.01 41.76 20.87
C GLY A 56 63.93 40.72 20.56
N GLY A 57 64.24 39.67 19.79
CA GLY A 57 63.30 38.60 19.46
C GLY A 57 62.22 39.00 18.45
N THR A 58 62.43 40.07 17.70
CA THR A 58 61.46 40.58 16.71
C THR A 58 62.05 40.57 15.32
N ASP A 59 61.18 40.43 14.33
CA ASP A 59 61.51 40.50 12.91
C ASP A 59 60.39 41.23 12.19
N ALA A 60 60.69 42.41 11.64
CA ALA A 60 59.76 43.23 10.89
C ALA A 60 59.33 42.60 9.55
N GLY A 61 60.09 41.62 9.02
CA GLY A 61 59.80 41.00 7.73
C GLY A 61 59.78 41.99 6.56
N ALA A 62 60.45 43.15 6.70
CA ALA A 62 60.35 44.23 5.75
C ALA A 62 60.99 43.85 4.39
N PRO A 63 60.48 44.38 3.25
CA PRO A 63 61.06 44.13 1.94
C PRO A 63 62.55 44.48 1.91
N GLY A 64 63.42 43.47 1.71
CA GLY A 64 64.88 43.61 1.82
C GLY A 64 65.53 42.73 2.88
N GLY A 65 64.75 42.03 3.71
CA GLY A 65 65.24 41.11 4.74
C GLY A 65 65.68 41.82 6.02
N ASP A 66 65.17 43.03 6.25
CA ASP A 66 65.43 43.79 7.45
C ASP A 66 64.52 43.35 8.60
N THR A 67 65.12 43.15 9.75
CA THR A 67 64.44 42.75 10.99
C THR A 67 63.90 43.94 11.77
N ALA A 68 64.38 45.16 11.49
CA ALA A 68 63.81 46.42 11.96
C ALA A 68 62.96 47.09 10.87
N PHE A 69 61.96 47.87 11.28
CA PHE A 69 61.19 48.72 10.36
C PHE A 69 61.98 50.01 10.07
N PHE A 70 62.02 50.43 8.81
CA PHE A 70 62.69 51.68 8.42
C PHE A 70 61.67 52.63 7.80
N ALA A 71 61.51 53.79 8.43
CA ALA A 71 60.58 54.82 7.98
C ALA A 71 61.36 56.06 7.50
N ASP A 72 61.04 56.49 6.28
CA ASP A 72 61.56 57.69 5.61
C ASP A 72 60.51 58.80 5.50
N ASP A 73 59.25 58.50 5.77
CA ASP A 73 58.15 59.45 5.75
C ASP A 73 57.06 59.12 6.80
N PRO A 74 56.10 60.03 7.06
CA PRO A 74 55.05 59.80 8.05
C PRO A 74 54.11 58.62 7.75
N VAL A 75 53.92 58.25 6.48
CA VAL A 75 53.10 57.10 6.06
C VAL A 75 53.84 55.82 6.40
N THR A 76 55.11 55.69 6.02
CA THR A 76 55.90 54.48 6.33
C THR A 76 56.13 54.29 7.84
N LEU A 77 56.19 55.39 8.60
CA LEU A 77 56.20 55.33 10.07
C LEU A 77 54.87 54.83 10.64
N ALA A 78 53.75 55.32 10.11
CA ALA A 78 52.42 54.89 10.55
C ALA A 78 52.17 53.41 10.23
N ASP A 79 52.59 52.95 9.04
CA ASP A 79 52.49 51.55 8.63
C ASP A 79 53.29 50.64 9.55
N GLY A 80 54.55 50.97 9.85
CA GLY A 80 55.38 50.17 10.75
C GLY A 80 54.83 50.10 12.19
N LEU A 81 54.23 51.19 12.69
CA LEU A 81 53.53 51.17 13.98
C LEU A 81 52.26 50.32 13.93
N ALA A 82 51.49 50.40 12.85
CA ALA A 82 50.26 49.63 12.67
C ALA A 82 50.55 48.13 12.59
N ASP A 83 51.59 47.71 11.88
CA ASP A 83 52.01 46.31 11.80
C ASP A 83 52.41 45.76 13.17
N ILE A 84 53.24 46.50 13.93
CA ILE A 84 53.63 46.10 15.29
C ILE A 84 52.42 45.96 16.20
N VAL A 85 51.46 46.89 16.13
CA VAL A 85 50.24 46.83 16.93
C VAL A 85 49.39 45.64 16.50
N ARG A 86 49.22 45.40 15.19
CA ARG A 86 48.41 44.29 14.66
C ARG A 86 48.94 42.94 15.11
N ASP A 87 50.26 42.75 15.09
CA ASP A 87 50.90 41.51 15.52
C ASP A 87 50.90 41.34 17.05
N SER A 88 50.65 42.42 17.80
CA SER A 88 50.51 42.41 19.25
C SER A 88 49.05 42.23 19.71
N LEU A 89 48.09 42.19 18.78
CA LEU A 89 46.72 41.82 19.09
C LEU A 89 46.69 40.30 19.27
N LEU A 90 46.50 39.88 20.52
CA LEU A 90 46.02 38.53 20.79
C LEU A 90 44.64 38.43 20.13
N ILE A 91 44.40 37.32 19.46
CA ILE A 91 43.11 36.98 18.87
C ILE A 91 42.62 35.72 19.56
N GLU A 92 41.32 35.66 19.82
CA GLU A 92 40.69 34.49 20.41
C GLU A 92 40.93 33.24 19.56
N VAL A 93 41.29 32.14 20.23
CA VAL A 93 41.31 30.80 19.66
C VAL A 93 40.20 30.02 20.32
N CYS A 94 39.42 29.24 19.54
CA CYS A 94 38.29 28.53 20.12
C CYS A 94 38.72 27.43 21.11
N ASN A 95 38.87 27.81 22.38
CA ASN A 95 39.39 26.96 23.44
C ASN A 95 38.68 27.19 24.79
N ALA A 96 37.64 28.04 24.80
CA ALA A 96 36.87 28.44 25.98
C ALA A 96 37.68 29.14 27.07
N LEU A 97 38.80 29.77 26.68
CA LEU A 97 39.59 30.69 27.48
C LEU A 97 39.50 32.07 26.82
N ASP A 98 39.74 33.09 27.63
CA ASP A 98 39.89 34.47 27.20
C ASP A 98 41.38 34.66 26.85
N ASP A 99 41.72 34.43 25.57
CA ASP A 99 43.08 34.40 25.06
C ASP A 99 43.67 35.80 24.87
N ASP A 100 42.82 36.80 24.64
CA ASP A 100 43.20 38.20 24.51
C ASP A 100 43.01 39.06 25.78
N CYS A 101 42.46 38.45 26.83
CA CYS A 101 42.22 39.01 28.16
C CYS A 101 41.27 40.22 28.17
N ASP A 102 40.35 40.32 27.19
CA ASP A 102 39.38 41.41 27.11
C ASP A 102 38.09 41.16 27.91
N THR A 103 38.00 40.00 28.58
CA THR A 103 36.87 39.49 29.39
C THR A 103 35.72 38.86 28.61
N LEU A 104 35.75 38.93 27.29
CA LEU A 104 34.92 38.12 26.42
C LEU A 104 35.65 36.78 26.18
N ILE A 105 34.89 35.76 25.78
CA ILE A 105 35.43 34.42 25.54
C ILE A 105 35.01 34.05 24.13
N ASP A 106 35.98 33.65 23.31
CA ASP A 106 35.79 33.17 21.94
C ASP A 106 35.01 34.18 21.03
N GLU A 107 35.14 35.49 21.24
CA GLU A 107 34.51 36.52 20.40
C GLU A 107 35.24 36.72 19.06
N GLY A 108 34.54 37.30 18.08
CA GLY A 108 35.09 37.46 16.72
C GLY A 108 35.18 36.15 15.90
N ILE A 109 34.89 34.98 16.49
CA ILE A 109 34.82 33.69 15.81
C ILE A 109 33.45 33.49 15.16
N VAL A 110 33.45 33.00 13.91
CA VAL A 110 32.21 32.74 13.16
C VAL A 110 31.58 31.42 13.63
N LYS A 111 30.39 31.51 14.21
CA LYS A 111 29.56 30.35 14.57
C LYS A 111 29.07 29.63 13.31
N PHE A 112 28.96 28.30 13.40
CA PHE A 112 28.79 27.38 12.26
C PHE A 112 27.76 27.83 11.19
N CYS A 113 26.59 28.32 11.60
CA CYS A 113 25.50 28.68 10.69
C CYS A 113 25.65 30.06 10.00
N ASN A 114 26.69 30.84 10.30
CA ASN A 114 26.91 32.19 9.76
C ASN A 114 28.13 32.30 8.82
N ARG A 115 28.59 31.19 8.22
CA ARG A 115 29.80 31.19 7.39
C ARG A 115 29.56 31.65 5.95
N PRO A 116 30.23 32.71 5.46
CA PRO A 116 30.28 33.05 4.04
C PRO A 116 30.96 31.94 3.22
N ALA A 117 30.59 31.76 1.95
CA ALA A 117 31.20 30.74 1.09
C ALA A 117 32.73 30.95 0.95
N GLY A 118 33.53 29.90 1.20
CA GLY A 118 34.99 29.90 0.97
C GLY A 118 35.90 29.99 2.21
N THR A 119 35.37 30.00 3.44
CA THR A 119 36.19 30.09 4.67
C THR A 119 36.67 28.71 5.15
N PRO A 120 37.98 28.43 5.31
CA PRO A 120 38.47 27.12 5.76
C PRO A 120 38.09 26.77 7.21
N THR A 121 38.08 25.47 7.55
CA THR A 121 37.62 24.92 8.85
C THR A 121 38.45 25.33 10.07
N ALA A 122 39.61 25.97 9.88
CA ALA A 122 40.51 26.38 10.95
C ALA A 122 39.99 27.55 11.82
N THR A 123 38.81 28.09 11.52
CA THR A 123 38.18 29.23 12.23
C THR A 123 36.87 28.85 12.93
N LEU A 124 36.56 27.55 13.06
CA LEU A 124 35.31 27.06 13.63
C LEU A 124 35.52 26.65 15.09
N CYS A 125 34.68 27.19 15.97
CA CYS A 125 34.38 26.52 17.23
C CYS A 125 33.67 25.20 16.97
N THR A 126 33.89 24.25 17.88
CA THR A 126 33.50 22.83 17.77
C THR A 126 32.14 22.63 17.10
N ASP A 127 32.08 21.67 16.18
CA ASP A 127 30.87 21.27 15.46
C ASP A 127 29.75 20.96 16.46
N PRO A 128 28.61 21.68 16.43
CA PRO A 128 27.50 21.42 17.34
C PRO A 128 26.89 20.02 17.14
N GLY A 129 27.12 19.39 15.99
CA GLY A 129 26.44 18.18 15.57
C GLY A 129 24.93 18.40 15.37
N GLU A 130 24.25 17.34 14.93
CA GLU A 130 22.80 17.32 14.86
C GLU A 130 22.22 16.87 16.20
N THR A 131 21.33 17.68 16.78
CA THR A 131 20.71 17.38 18.09
C THR A 131 19.19 17.35 18.07
N VAL A 132 18.58 17.86 17.01
CA VAL A 132 17.13 17.91 16.78
C VAL A 132 16.88 17.48 15.35
N CYS A 133 15.80 16.72 15.13
CA CYS A 133 15.40 16.28 13.80
C CYS A 133 14.34 17.26 13.27
N ASP A 134 14.75 18.34 12.62
CA ASP A 134 13.88 19.43 12.16
C ASP A 134 13.94 19.71 10.66
N GLY A 135 14.70 18.91 9.92
CA GLY A 135 14.88 19.05 8.47
C GLY A 135 15.82 20.19 8.09
N MET A 136 16.60 20.71 9.03
CA MET A 136 17.68 21.66 8.79
C MET A 136 19.04 20.97 8.96
N ASP A 137 20.04 21.54 8.30
CA ASP A 137 21.46 21.13 8.42
C ASP A 137 22.09 22.07 9.47
N ASP A 138 21.86 21.76 10.75
CA ASP A 138 22.24 22.62 11.90
C ASP A 138 23.75 22.78 12.01
N ASN A 139 24.50 21.78 11.56
CA ASN A 139 25.95 21.81 11.49
C ASN A 139 26.50 22.10 10.08
N CYS A 140 25.68 22.48 9.11
CA CYS A 140 26.08 22.89 7.75
C CYS A 140 27.10 21.94 7.06
N ASN A 141 27.05 20.63 7.33
CA ASN A 141 27.97 19.65 6.76
C ASN A 141 27.49 19.09 5.40
N GLY A 142 26.30 19.51 4.95
CA GLY A 142 25.68 19.12 3.69
C GLY A 142 24.80 17.86 3.80
N LEU A 143 24.68 17.29 5.00
CA LEU A 143 23.70 16.27 5.36
C LEU A 143 22.63 16.92 6.25
N THR A 144 21.45 16.32 6.33
CA THR A 144 20.33 16.86 7.10
C THR A 144 19.94 15.83 8.14
N ASP A 145 19.87 16.25 9.41
CA ASP A 145 19.52 15.42 10.57
C ASP A 145 20.31 14.10 10.69
N GLU A 146 21.57 14.05 10.26
CA GLU A 146 22.33 12.79 10.22
C GLU A 146 22.54 12.20 11.62
N GLY A 147 22.32 10.89 11.73
CA GLY A 147 22.34 10.20 13.02
C GLY A 147 21.06 10.34 13.84
N LEU A 148 20.09 11.16 13.39
CA LEU A 148 18.75 11.30 14.01
C LEU A 148 17.63 10.65 13.19
N LEU A 149 17.88 10.33 11.92
CA LEU A 149 16.94 9.63 11.05
C LEU A 149 16.69 8.18 11.51
N ASN A 150 15.46 7.70 11.32
CA ASN A 150 15.08 6.32 11.56
C ASN A 150 15.48 5.38 10.40
N ALA A 151 15.09 4.11 10.47
CA ALA A 151 15.42 3.10 9.44
C ALA A 151 14.92 3.48 8.03
N CYS A 152 13.81 4.24 7.95
CA CYS A 152 13.27 4.76 6.69
C CYS A 152 13.97 6.03 6.18
N GLY A 153 14.97 6.55 6.89
CA GLY A 153 15.66 7.78 6.51
C GLY A 153 14.85 9.05 6.75
N VAL A 154 13.87 9.02 7.65
CA VAL A 154 13.05 10.18 8.03
C VAL A 154 13.10 10.43 9.54
N CYS A 155 12.74 11.64 9.96
CA CYS A 155 12.61 11.97 11.37
C CYS A 155 11.45 11.25 12.06
N GLY A 156 11.67 10.81 13.31
CA GLY A 156 10.63 10.26 14.18
C GLY A 156 10.63 8.73 14.27
N VAL A 157 9.57 8.18 14.85
CA VAL A 157 9.40 6.72 14.92
C VAL A 157 9.18 6.14 13.51
N VAL A 158 9.65 4.92 13.28
CA VAL A 158 9.29 4.21 12.04
C VAL A 158 7.77 4.05 11.98
N PRO A 159 7.16 4.20 10.80
CA PRO A 159 5.76 3.84 10.60
C PRO A 159 5.52 2.38 10.97
N THR A 160 4.28 2.02 11.30
CA THR A 160 3.91 0.61 11.46
C THR A 160 3.59 0.01 10.10
N GLU A 161 3.87 -1.28 9.93
CA GLU A 161 3.46 -2.02 8.74
C GLU A 161 1.96 -1.93 8.44
N VAL A 162 1.63 -1.95 7.15
CA VAL A 162 0.28 -1.98 6.59
C VAL A 162 0.29 -2.86 5.35
N CYS A 163 -0.75 -3.66 5.13
CA CYS A 163 -0.81 -4.61 4.02
C CYS A 163 -1.06 -3.91 2.67
N ASP A 164 -0.01 -3.30 2.10
CA ASP A 164 -0.05 -2.57 0.83
C ASP A 164 1.06 -2.99 -0.15
N GLY A 165 1.85 -4.01 0.19
CA GLY A 165 2.93 -4.51 -0.65
C GLY A 165 4.18 -3.64 -0.60
N LEU A 166 4.27 -2.73 0.37
CA LEU A 166 5.42 -1.89 0.65
C LEU A 166 6.01 -2.26 2.01
N ASP A 167 7.30 -2.00 2.17
CA ASP A 167 8.02 -2.08 3.46
C ASP A 167 7.89 -0.70 4.13
N ASN A 168 6.92 -0.57 5.03
CA ASN A 168 6.50 0.70 5.63
C ASN A 168 7.32 1.05 6.88
N ASP A 169 7.82 0.05 7.59
CA ASP A 169 8.68 0.22 8.76
C ASP A 169 10.19 0.13 8.43
N CYS A 170 10.51 -0.20 7.18
CA CYS A 170 11.83 -0.22 6.58
C CYS A 170 12.80 -1.20 7.25
N ASP A 171 12.28 -2.32 7.76
CA ASP A 171 13.07 -3.39 8.35
C ASP A 171 13.63 -4.41 7.33
N GLY A 172 13.22 -4.28 6.06
CA GLY A 172 13.63 -5.12 4.94
C GLY A 172 12.69 -6.30 4.65
N ALA A 173 11.63 -6.46 5.42
CA ALA A 173 10.54 -7.41 5.16
C ALA A 173 9.30 -6.66 4.68
N ILE A 174 8.68 -7.14 3.60
CA ILE A 174 7.43 -6.56 3.09
C ILE A 174 6.25 -7.18 3.86
N ASP A 175 5.38 -6.33 4.41
CA ASP A 175 4.13 -6.69 5.08
C ASP A 175 4.25 -7.74 6.23
N ASP A 176 5.30 -7.67 7.07
CA ASP A 176 5.50 -8.58 8.22
C ASP A 176 4.63 -8.18 9.45
N GLY A 177 4.90 -8.72 10.65
CA GLY A 177 4.18 -8.36 11.89
C GLY A 177 2.72 -8.83 11.92
N GLY A 178 2.31 -9.65 10.96
CA GLY A 178 0.95 -10.16 10.83
C GLY A 178 -0.04 -9.13 10.30
N VAL A 179 0.40 -8.02 9.68
CA VAL A 179 -0.54 -6.98 9.21
C VAL A 179 -1.31 -7.35 7.95
N CYS A 180 -0.78 -8.29 7.14
CA CYS A 180 -1.56 -8.94 6.09
C CYS A 180 -2.51 -10.05 6.60
N MET A 181 -2.58 -10.28 7.92
CA MET A 181 -3.57 -11.20 8.50
C MET A 181 -4.81 -10.42 8.97
N MET A 182 -5.69 -10.05 8.05
CA MET A 182 -7.09 -9.73 8.37
C MET A 182 -7.92 -11.00 8.65
N CYS A 183 -7.40 -12.19 8.36
CA CYS A 183 -8.04 -13.44 8.73
C CYS A 183 -7.32 -14.06 9.93
N ARG A 184 -8.09 -14.44 10.94
CA ARG A 184 -7.66 -15.32 12.03
C ARG A 184 -8.01 -16.73 11.54
N PRO A 185 -7.10 -17.72 11.54
CA PRO A 185 -7.40 -19.04 11.02
C PRO A 185 -8.58 -19.65 11.76
N GLU A 186 -9.73 -19.67 11.10
CA GLU A 186 -10.95 -20.35 11.53
C GLU A 186 -11.15 -21.56 10.62
N SER A 187 -12.22 -22.34 10.85
CA SER A 187 -12.55 -23.43 9.92
C SER A 187 -13.16 -22.84 8.66
N GLU A 188 -12.68 -23.27 7.50
CA GLU A 188 -13.17 -22.82 6.20
C GLU A 188 -14.70 -23.00 6.07
N ILE A 189 -15.38 -22.01 5.49
CA ILE A 189 -16.83 -22.04 5.20
C ILE A 189 -17.08 -21.45 3.81
N CYS A 190 -18.11 -21.94 3.12
CA CYS A 190 -18.39 -21.57 1.72
C CYS A 190 -19.03 -20.17 1.63
N ASP A 191 -18.23 -19.11 1.70
CA ASP A 191 -18.68 -17.71 1.67
C ASP A 191 -17.90 -16.82 0.67
N GLY A 192 -16.90 -17.36 -0.01
CA GLY A 192 -16.09 -16.63 -0.99
C GLY A 192 -14.91 -15.87 -0.37
N VAL A 193 -14.59 -16.15 0.90
CA VAL A 193 -13.47 -15.58 1.65
C VAL A 193 -12.57 -16.72 2.12
N ASP A 194 -11.26 -16.45 2.15
CA ASP A 194 -10.25 -17.34 2.73
C ASP A 194 -10.30 -17.18 4.27
N ASN A 195 -10.95 -18.12 4.95
CA ASN A 195 -11.22 -18.03 6.39
C ASN A 195 -10.18 -18.74 7.24
N ASP A 196 -9.40 -19.66 6.65
CA ASP A 196 -8.30 -20.35 7.32
C ASP A 196 -6.89 -19.81 6.97
N CYS A 197 -6.83 -18.82 6.08
CA CYS A 197 -5.66 -18.03 5.70
C CYS A 197 -4.58 -18.80 4.92
N ASP A 198 -4.95 -19.84 4.18
CA ASP A 198 -3.98 -20.68 3.46
C ASP A 198 -3.69 -20.23 2.01
N MET A 199 -4.28 -19.10 1.59
CA MET A 199 -4.21 -18.51 0.24
C MET A 199 -5.02 -19.27 -0.82
N ALA A 200 -5.82 -20.26 -0.45
CA ALA A 200 -6.89 -20.80 -1.26
C ALA A 200 -8.24 -20.21 -0.78
N ILE A 201 -9.24 -20.24 -1.67
CA ILE A 201 -10.57 -19.70 -1.38
C ILE A 201 -11.56 -20.86 -1.47
N ASP A 202 -12.24 -21.15 -0.36
CA ASP A 202 -13.27 -22.18 -0.21
C ASP A 202 -12.82 -23.59 -0.67
N GLU A 203 -11.61 -24.00 -0.33
CA GLU A 203 -11.01 -25.29 -0.69
C GLU A 203 -11.50 -26.45 0.20
N MET A 204 -11.47 -27.66 -0.38
CA MET A 204 -11.82 -28.92 0.28
C MET A 204 -13.22 -28.98 0.96
N LEU A 205 -14.08 -27.99 0.72
CA LEU A 205 -15.44 -27.95 1.24
C LEU A 205 -16.39 -28.82 0.42
N SER A 206 -17.04 -29.76 1.11
CA SER A 206 -18.09 -30.60 0.53
C SER A 206 -19.28 -30.74 1.47
N ARG A 207 -20.49 -30.86 0.89
CA ARG A 207 -21.72 -31.13 1.64
C ARG A 207 -22.61 -32.14 0.92
N ALA A 208 -23.45 -32.82 1.69
CA ALA A 208 -24.49 -33.69 1.14
C ALA A 208 -25.61 -32.88 0.47
N CYS A 209 -26.20 -33.45 -0.58
CA CYS A 209 -27.31 -32.86 -1.33
C CYS A 209 -28.18 -33.96 -1.96
N GLY A 210 -29.37 -33.61 -2.47
CA GLY A 210 -30.33 -34.55 -3.04
C GLY A 210 -31.14 -35.31 -1.99
N VAL A 211 -32.03 -36.20 -2.45
CA VAL A 211 -32.88 -37.06 -1.62
C VAL A 211 -32.60 -38.53 -1.89
N THR A 212 -32.95 -39.40 -0.95
CA THR A 212 -32.78 -40.86 -1.06
C THR A 212 -34.12 -41.60 -1.12
N LEU A 213 -35.14 -40.95 -1.67
CA LEU A 213 -36.50 -41.49 -1.78
C LEU A 213 -36.75 -41.97 -3.21
N GLY A 214 -37.50 -43.07 -3.35
CA GLY A 214 -37.77 -43.67 -4.66
C GLY A 214 -36.49 -44.06 -5.40
N GLU A 215 -36.41 -43.66 -6.66
CA GLU A 215 -35.24 -43.88 -7.52
C GLU A 215 -34.15 -42.81 -7.36
N CYS A 216 -34.41 -41.75 -6.58
CA CYS A 216 -33.41 -40.72 -6.32
C CYS A 216 -32.25 -41.23 -5.47
N ARG A 217 -31.06 -40.73 -5.79
CA ARG A 217 -29.83 -40.99 -5.03
C ARG A 217 -29.20 -39.69 -4.62
N ALA A 218 -29.01 -39.50 -3.31
CA ALA A 218 -28.28 -38.38 -2.77
C ALA A 218 -26.84 -38.34 -3.32
N GLY A 219 -26.33 -37.12 -3.48
CA GLY A 219 -24.99 -36.83 -3.97
C GLY A 219 -24.24 -35.88 -3.04
N THR A 220 -23.15 -35.35 -3.55
CA THR A 220 -22.35 -34.31 -2.89
C THR A 220 -22.18 -33.08 -3.78
N GLN A 221 -22.12 -31.91 -3.15
CA GLN A 221 -21.71 -30.64 -3.76
C GLN A 221 -20.34 -30.24 -3.21
N THR A 222 -19.51 -29.69 -4.07
CA THR A 222 -18.26 -29.00 -3.69
C THR A 222 -18.47 -27.49 -3.73
N CYS A 223 -17.84 -26.74 -2.82
CA CYS A 223 -17.80 -25.29 -2.92
C CYS A 223 -16.66 -24.86 -3.84
N THR A 224 -16.86 -23.76 -4.57
CA THR A 224 -15.78 -23.06 -5.28
C THR A 224 -16.14 -21.58 -5.31
N ALA A 225 -15.32 -20.73 -4.68
CA ALA A 225 -15.49 -19.27 -4.65
C ALA A 225 -16.90 -18.81 -4.20
N GLY A 226 -17.34 -19.26 -3.04
CA GLY A 226 -18.57 -18.88 -2.35
C GLY A 226 -19.84 -19.48 -2.97
N ARG A 227 -19.69 -20.40 -3.93
CA ARG A 227 -20.81 -21.08 -4.58
C ARG A 227 -20.66 -22.57 -4.53
N TRP A 228 -21.72 -23.22 -4.04
CA TRP A 228 -21.90 -24.66 -4.17
C TRP A 228 -22.14 -25.02 -5.64
N GLY A 229 -21.35 -25.95 -6.16
CA GLY A 229 -21.49 -26.49 -7.51
C GLY A 229 -22.76 -27.33 -7.70
N MET A 230 -22.86 -27.97 -8.85
CA MET A 230 -23.96 -28.89 -9.14
C MET A 230 -23.92 -30.07 -8.16
N CYS A 231 -25.09 -30.51 -7.69
CA CYS A 231 -25.16 -31.74 -6.91
C CYS A 231 -24.86 -32.93 -7.83
N SER A 232 -24.06 -33.88 -7.34
CA SER A 232 -23.79 -35.14 -8.02
C SER A 232 -24.89 -36.19 -7.75
N ASP A 233 -26.11 -35.75 -7.48
CA ASP A 233 -27.27 -36.61 -7.23
C ASP A 233 -27.87 -37.16 -8.52
N THR A 234 -28.69 -38.20 -8.35
CA THR A 234 -29.73 -38.55 -9.32
C THR A 234 -31.01 -37.95 -8.77
N GLY A 235 -31.32 -36.73 -9.23
CA GLY A 235 -32.48 -35.96 -8.80
C GLY A 235 -33.80 -36.47 -9.38
N PRO A 236 -34.92 -35.86 -8.99
CA PRO A 236 -36.24 -36.28 -9.42
C PRO A 236 -36.45 -36.05 -10.92
N SER A 237 -37.11 -37.00 -11.56
CA SER A 237 -37.48 -37.00 -12.97
C SER A 237 -39.00 -37.09 -13.10
N MET A 238 -39.54 -36.87 -14.30
CA MET A 238 -40.99 -36.94 -14.49
C MET A 238 -41.50 -38.35 -14.20
N GLU A 239 -42.59 -38.45 -13.43
CA GLU A 239 -43.33 -39.69 -13.21
C GLU A 239 -43.71 -40.36 -14.53
N ILE A 240 -43.43 -41.65 -14.60
CA ILE A 240 -43.88 -42.53 -15.67
C ILE A 240 -44.56 -43.71 -15.03
N CYS A 241 -45.62 -44.22 -15.66
CA CYS A 241 -46.35 -45.37 -15.16
C CYS A 241 -45.47 -46.63 -15.29
N ASP A 242 -44.65 -46.93 -14.28
CA ASP A 242 -43.69 -48.05 -14.27
C ASP A 242 -43.57 -48.77 -12.93
N GLY A 243 -44.26 -48.31 -11.89
CA GLY A 243 -44.23 -48.88 -10.54
C GLY A 243 -43.19 -48.24 -9.62
N LEU A 244 -42.44 -47.25 -10.09
CA LEU A 244 -41.37 -46.59 -9.37
C LEU A 244 -41.75 -45.14 -9.00
N ASP A 245 -41.00 -44.56 -8.07
CA ASP A 245 -41.15 -43.18 -7.61
C ASP A 245 -39.98 -42.38 -8.23
N ASN A 246 -40.26 -41.81 -9.39
CA ASN A 246 -39.29 -41.20 -10.29
C ASN A 246 -39.10 -39.72 -9.96
N ASP A 247 -40.15 -39.06 -9.46
CA ASP A 247 -40.12 -37.67 -8.97
C ASP A 247 -39.82 -37.55 -7.47
N CYS A 248 -39.69 -38.69 -6.79
CA CYS A 248 -39.18 -38.82 -5.44
C CYS A 248 -40.03 -38.07 -4.41
N ASP A 249 -41.34 -38.01 -4.62
CA ASP A 249 -42.32 -37.41 -3.72
C ASP A 249 -42.83 -38.40 -2.65
N GLY A 250 -42.44 -39.67 -2.76
CA GLY A 250 -42.81 -40.76 -1.85
C GLY A 250 -44.03 -41.56 -2.28
N ILE A 251 -44.61 -41.27 -3.44
CA ILE A 251 -45.78 -41.93 -4.00
C ILE A 251 -45.48 -42.38 -5.43
N ALA A 252 -45.18 -43.68 -5.58
CA ALA A 252 -45.00 -44.27 -6.91
C ALA A 252 -46.25 -44.10 -7.78
N ASP A 253 -46.04 -43.67 -9.04
CA ASP A 253 -47.03 -43.56 -10.09
C ASP A 253 -48.26 -42.69 -9.74
N ASN A 254 -48.05 -41.48 -9.21
CA ASN A 254 -49.13 -40.54 -8.87
C ASN A 254 -49.88 -39.92 -10.09
N LEU A 255 -49.74 -40.54 -11.26
CA LEU A 255 -50.14 -40.00 -12.56
C LEU A 255 -51.61 -40.27 -12.90
N THR A 256 -52.24 -39.27 -13.54
CA THR A 256 -53.57 -39.39 -14.12
C THR A 256 -53.56 -38.97 -15.59
N ARG A 257 -54.46 -39.55 -16.40
CA ARG A 257 -54.65 -39.17 -17.80
C ARG A 257 -56.13 -39.14 -18.18
N PRO A 258 -56.52 -38.35 -19.19
CA PRO A 258 -57.86 -38.42 -19.76
C PRO A 258 -58.10 -39.77 -20.45
N CYS A 259 -59.35 -40.23 -20.42
CA CYS A 259 -59.80 -41.44 -21.11
C CYS A 259 -61.27 -41.26 -21.57
N GLY A 260 -61.72 -42.10 -22.48
CA GLY A 260 -63.05 -41.96 -23.11
C GLY A 260 -63.07 -40.91 -24.22
N THR A 261 -64.27 -40.48 -24.60
CA THR A 261 -64.53 -39.50 -25.67
C THR A 261 -65.61 -38.52 -25.20
N ASP A 262 -65.60 -37.30 -25.74
CA ASP A 262 -66.61 -36.25 -25.55
C ASP A 262 -67.52 -36.08 -26.78
N VAL A 263 -67.53 -37.08 -27.66
CA VAL A 263 -68.38 -37.16 -28.84
C VAL A 263 -69.77 -37.66 -28.46
N GLY A 264 -70.81 -36.99 -28.95
CA GLY A 264 -72.20 -37.36 -28.69
C GLY A 264 -72.58 -37.24 -27.22
N GLU A 265 -73.23 -38.28 -26.70
CA GLU A 265 -73.63 -38.42 -25.28
C GLU A 265 -72.52 -39.02 -24.41
N CYS A 266 -71.36 -39.36 -24.98
CA CYS A 266 -70.23 -39.79 -24.20
C CYS A 266 -69.60 -38.64 -23.42
N ALA A 267 -69.02 -38.98 -22.27
CA ALA A 267 -68.27 -38.05 -21.45
C ALA A 267 -66.89 -38.62 -21.19
N MET A 268 -65.89 -37.74 -21.26
CA MET A 268 -64.53 -38.06 -20.84
C MET A 268 -64.47 -38.35 -19.34
N GLY A 269 -63.63 -39.32 -18.99
CA GLY A 269 -63.26 -39.63 -17.62
C GLY A 269 -61.77 -39.45 -17.37
N THR A 270 -61.33 -39.86 -16.19
CA THR A 270 -59.91 -39.88 -15.80
C THR A 270 -59.49 -41.29 -15.42
N GLU A 271 -58.36 -41.73 -15.96
CA GLU A 271 -57.72 -42.99 -15.62
C GLU A 271 -56.49 -42.71 -14.76
N ARG A 272 -56.26 -43.56 -13.76
CA ARG A 272 -55.08 -43.49 -12.88
C ARG A 272 -54.10 -44.60 -13.23
N CYS A 273 -52.80 -44.31 -13.13
CA CYS A 273 -51.82 -45.38 -13.11
C CYS A 273 -51.95 -46.17 -11.79
N LEU A 274 -51.78 -47.49 -11.85
CA LEU A 274 -51.71 -48.31 -10.65
C LEU A 274 -50.23 -48.52 -10.32
N GLY A 275 -49.81 -48.17 -9.11
CA GLY A 275 -48.44 -48.34 -8.59
C GLY A 275 -47.91 -49.79 -8.52
N ALA A 276 -48.46 -50.72 -9.30
CA ALA A 276 -48.13 -52.13 -9.36
C ALA A 276 -47.54 -52.56 -10.72
N GLY A 277 -47.08 -51.61 -11.55
CA GLY A 277 -46.39 -51.87 -12.83
C GLY A 277 -46.81 -50.94 -13.96
N PRO A 278 -46.37 -51.18 -15.22
CA PRO A 278 -46.55 -50.25 -16.34
C PRO A 278 -47.96 -50.24 -16.94
N THR A 279 -48.97 -50.47 -16.10
CA THR A 279 -50.35 -50.67 -16.49
C THR A 279 -51.23 -49.62 -15.85
N TRP A 280 -51.94 -48.88 -16.68
CA TRP A 280 -53.05 -48.05 -16.26
C TRP A 280 -54.19 -48.91 -15.73
N ALA A 281 -54.99 -48.37 -14.81
CA ALA A 281 -56.02 -49.12 -14.09
C ALA A 281 -57.06 -49.80 -15.00
N GLY A 282 -57.19 -49.36 -16.26
CA GLY A 282 -58.20 -49.84 -17.21
C GLY A 282 -59.60 -49.32 -16.90
N VAL A 283 -59.78 -48.60 -15.79
CA VAL A 283 -61.06 -48.04 -15.34
C VAL A 283 -61.02 -46.53 -15.59
N CYS A 284 -61.92 -46.07 -16.45
CA CYS A 284 -62.07 -44.66 -16.77
C CYS A 284 -63.13 -44.03 -15.86
N ASP A 285 -62.70 -43.51 -14.71
CA ASP A 285 -63.60 -42.97 -13.69
C ASP A 285 -64.30 -41.70 -14.19
N GLY A 286 -65.61 -41.61 -13.96
CA GLY A 286 -66.47 -40.52 -14.43
C GLY A 286 -66.82 -40.54 -15.92
N SER A 287 -66.36 -41.53 -16.70
CA SER A 287 -66.72 -41.61 -18.12
C SER A 287 -68.12 -42.15 -18.38
N VAL A 288 -68.73 -41.69 -19.47
CA VAL A 288 -69.92 -42.30 -20.07
C VAL A 288 -69.45 -42.92 -21.39
N GLY A 289 -69.51 -44.24 -21.47
CA GLY A 289 -69.12 -45.00 -22.66
C GLY A 289 -70.26 -45.17 -23.67
N PRO A 290 -69.93 -45.61 -24.89
CA PRO A 290 -70.90 -45.72 -25.98
C PRO A 290 -71.97 -46.76 -25.67
N ARG A 291 -73.20 -46.46 -26.08
CA ARG A 291 -74.39 -47.30 -25.93
C ARG A 291 -74.98 -47.57 -27.30
N THR A 292 -75.92 -48.51 -27.40
CA THR A 292 -76.60 -48.76 -28.67
C THR A 292 -77.47 -47.57 -29.04
N GLU A 293 -77.42 -47.17 -30.31
CA GLU A 293 -78.25 -46.13 -30.90
C GLU A 293 -79.75 -46.37 -30.70
N VAL A 294 -80.42 -45.28 -30.33
CA VAL A 294 -81.87 -45.17 -30.19
C VAL A 294 -82.28 -43.95 -30.98
N CYS A 295 -83.39 -44.04 -31.72
CA CYS A 295 -83.93 -42.89 -32.46
C CYS A 295 -84.46 -41.84 -31.47
N ASP A 296 -83.59 -41.00 -30.94
CA ASP A 296 -83.88 -39.94 -29.97
C ASP A 296 -83.24 -38.60 -30.34
N GLY A 297 -82.52 -38.54 -31.46
CA GLY A 297 -81.85 -37.35 -31.95
C GLY A 297 -80.51 -37.08 -31.26
N LEU A 298 -79.97 -38.06 -30.52
CA LEU A 298 -78.69 -38.01 -29.84
C LEU A 298 -77.75 -39.07 -30.42
N ASP A 299 -76.44 -38.82 -30.30
CA ASP A 299 -75.38 -39.75 -30.67
C ASP A 299 -75.03 -40.58 -29.42
N ASN A 300 -75.67 -41.74 -29.28
CA ASN A 300 -75.60 -42.61 -28.11
C ASN A 300 -74.38 -43.54 -28.17
N ASP A 301 -73.90 -43.90 -29.36
CA ASP A 301 -72.76 -44.78 -29.59
C ASP A 301 -71.43 -44.04 -29.82
N CYS A 302 -71.50 -42.72 -29.85
CA CYS A 302 -70.38 -41.79 -29.84
C CYS A 302 -69.45 -41.92 -31.05
N ASP A 303 -70.00 -42.33 -32.20
CA ASP A 303 -69.27 -42.42 -33.47
C ASP A 303 -69.21 -41.09 -34.24
N GLY A 304 -69.93 -40.06 -33.76
CA GLY A 304 -70.02 -38.73 -34.36
C GLY A 304 -71.19 -38.57 -35.32
N ARG A 305 -72.08 -39.55 -35.40
CA ARG A 305 -73.33 -39.52 -36.17
C ARG A 305 -74.51 -39.69 -35.22
N THR A 306 -75.68 -39.28 -35.68
CA THR A 306 -76.88 -39.25 -34.85
C THR A 306 -77.90 -40.21 -35.45
N ASP A 307 -78.45 -41.08 -34.62
CA ASP A 307 -79.51 -42.04 -34.95
C ASP A 307 -79.16 -42.98 -36.15
N GLU A 308 -77.89 -43.31 -36.37
CA GLU A 308 -77.48 -44.36 -37.30
C GLU A 308 -77.66 -45.76 -36.72
N SER A 309 -77.72 -46.79 -37.57
CA SER A 309 -77.78 -48.19 -37.12
C SER A 309 -78.90 -48.53 -36.11
N VAL A 310 -79.90 -47.65 -35.93
CA VAL A 310 -81.00 -47.82 -34.97
C VAL A 310 -81.81 -49.06 -35.33
N ALA A 311 -82.05 -49.91 -34.33
CA ALA A 311 -82.82 -51.13 -34.50
C ALA A 311 -84.24 -50.83 -35.03
N GLY A 312 -84.57 -51.39 -36.20
CA GLY A 312 -85.88 -51.23 -36.83
C GLY A 312 -85.97 -50.10 -37.86
N VAL A 313 -84.94 -49.26 -37.99
CA VAL A 313 -84.79 -48.31 -39.11
C VAL A 313 -84.34 -49.06 -40.38
N GLY A 314 -84.85 -48.67 -41.55
CA GLY A 314 -84.60 -49.34 -42.82
C GLY A 314 -85.43 -50.61 -43.03
N THR A 315 -86.36 -50.92 -42.12
CA THR A 315 -87.26 -52.06 -42.28
C THR A 315 -88.42 -51.72 -43.21
N PRO A 316 -88.88 -52.63 -44.08
CA PRO A 316 -90.00 -52.35 -44.96
C PRO A 316 -91.27 -52.08 -44.16
N CYS A 317 -91.99 -51.00 -44.50
CA CYS A 317 -93.25 -50.65 -43.88
C CYS A 317 -94.30 -50.21 -44.91
N GLY A 318 -95.57 -50.25 -44.50
CA GLY A 318 -96.71 -49.95 -45.37
C GLY A 318 -97.13 -51.14 -46.24
N THR A 319 -98.22 -50.96 -46.98
CA THR A 319 -98.78 -51.95 -47.90
C THR A 319 -98.84 -51.36 -49.31
N SER A 320 -98.88 -52.23 -50.32
CA SER A 320 -99.10 -51.84 -51.71
C SER A 320 -100.58 -51.93 -52.11
N GLU A 321 -101.49 -51.75 -51.15
CA GLU A 321 -102.94 -51.87 -51.38
C GLU A 321 -103.55 -50.49 -51.65
N GLY A 322 -104.13 -50.30 -52.84
CA GLY A 322 -104.66 -49.01 -53.29
C GLY A 322 -103.57 -48.05 -53.78
N GLU A 323 -103.71 -46.74 -53.47
CA GLU A 323 -102.75 -45.68 -53.83
C GLU A 323 -101.50 -45.62 -52.91
N CYS A 324 -101.36 -46.57 -51.99
CA CYS A 324 -100.22 -46.62 -51.06
C CYS A 324 -98.96 -47.20 -51.73
N MET A 325 -97.79 -46.64 -51.41
CA MET A 325 -96.48 -47.16 -51.83
C MET A 325 -95.72 -47.70 -50.61
N PRO A 326 -95.21 -48.95 -50.66
CA PRO A 326 -94.33 -49.47 -49.61
C PRO A 326 -93.10 -48.58 -49.43
N GLY A 327 -92.75 -48.32 -48.18
CA GLY A 327 -91.58 -47.53 -47.80
C GLY A 327 -90.64 -48.33 -46.91
N VAL A 328 -89.64 -47.65 -46.39
CA VAL A 328 -88.83 -48.12 -45.27
C VAL A 328 -89.05 -47.20 -44.08
N THR A 329 -89.01 -47.74 -42.88
CA THR A 329 -88.95 -46.94 -41.66
C THR A 329 -87.69 -46.09 -41.65
N ALA A 330 -87.80 -44.85 -41.21
CA ALA A 330 -86.68 -43.93 -41.04
C ALA A 330 -86.82 -43.26 -39.69
N CYS A 331 -85.69 -42.99 -39.01
CA CYS A 331 -85.71 -42.11 -37.85
C CYS A 331 -85.89 -40.68 -38.34
N VAL A 332 -86.93 -39.98 -37.87
CA VAL A 332 -87.22 -38.60 -38.29
C VAL A 332 -87.50 -37.75 -37.05
N ALA A 333 -86.57 -36.84 -36.76
CA ALA A 333 -86.63 -35.95 -35.61
C ALA A 333 -86.74 -36.70 -34.26
N GLY A 334 -85.94 -37.77 -34.10
CA GLY A 334 -85.86 -38.56 -32.88
C GLY A 334 -87.10 -39.41 -32.59
N ARG A 335 -87.84 -39.83 -33.64
CA ARG A 335 -88.96 -40.81 -33.59
C ARG A 335 -89.12 -41.59 -34.88
#